data_AF-A0A9E2JM28-F1
#
_entry.id   AF-A0A9E2JM28-F1
#
_cell.length_a   1.000
_cell.length_b   1.000
_cell.length_c   1.000
_cell.angle_alpha   90.00
_cell.angle_beta   90.00
_cell.angle_gamma   90.00
#
_symmetry.space_group_name_H-M   'P 1'
#
loop_
_entity.id
_entity.type
_entity.pdbx_description
1 polymer ?
#
loop_
_entity_poly.entity_id
_entity_poly.type
_entity_poly.pdbx_seq_one_letter_code
_entity_poly.pdbx_strand_id
1 'polypeptide(L)'
;MSILSALVIAILNPSEQFKKANDSRKKSDLSQVAKALEGYYEDNGSYPLSSAGKIVDQGAAKEWGDSWQPYMNLLPKPPSGGYYYVSAGGDSYYLYAHLERKDPSLCTPNKPGVACPGVPGQQDFLMVCGGIKCNYGISSPNVSP
;
A
#
# COMPACT_ATOMS: atom_id res chain seq x y z
N MET A 1 -19.63 -47.08 24.24
CA MET A 1 -19.57 -45.66 24.62
C MET A 1 -18.89 -44.88 23.50
N SER A 2 -19.61 -44.63 22.40
CA SER A 2 -19.15 -43.67 21.41
C SER A 2 -19.63 -42.31 21.88
N ILE A 3 -18.75 -41.57 22.56
CA ILE A 3 -19.01 -40.17 22.85
C ILE A 3 -18.92 -39.47 21.51
N LEU A 4 -20.08 -39.11 21.00
CA LEU A 4 -20.29 -38.33 19.79
C LEU A 4 -19.32 -37.14 19.82
N SER A 5 -18.25 -37.19 19.04
CA SER A 5 -17.33 -36.08 18.78
C SER A 5 -18.08 -35.04 17.95
N ALA A 6 -18.87 -34.22 18.63
CA ALA A 6 -19.81 -33.31 17.99
C ALA A 6 -19.35 -31.86 18.19
N LEU A 7 -19.00 -31.23 17.06
CA LEU A 7 -18.88 -29.80 16.81
C LEU A 7 -17.69 -29.04 17.42
N VAL A 8 -16.55 -29.10 16.71
CA VAL A 8 -15.61 -27.97 16.60
C VAL A 8 -15.55 -27.51 15.14
N ILE A 9 -16.69 -27.15 14.55
CA ILE A 9 -16.70 -26.60 13.18
C ILE A 9 -17.74 -25.47 13.11
N ALA A 10 -17.43 -24.29 13.66
CA ALA A 10 -18.32 -23.14 13.49
C ALA A 10 -17.66 -21.76 13.69
N ILE A 11 -16.41 -21.51 13.29
CA ILE A 11 -15.93 -20.10 13.25
C ILE A 11 -14.87 -19.78 12.17
N LEU A 12 -14.76 -20.57 11.09
CA LEU A 12 -13.95 -20.17 9.95
C LEU A 12 -14.88 -19.49 8.95
N ASN A 13 -15.10 -18.18 9.07
CA ASN A 13 -15.72 -17.42 7.98
C ASN A 13 -14.66 -17.25 6.89
N PRO A 14 -14.69 -18.03 5.79
CA PRO A 14 -13.57 -18.09 4.85
C PRO A 14 -13.32 -16.72 4.22
N SER A 15 -14.40 -15.96 3.98
CA SER A 15 -14.32 -14.62 3.41
C SER A 15 -13.48 -13.64 4.24
N GLU A 16 -13.63 -13.67 5.57
CA GLU A 16 -12.87 -12.81 6.48
C GLU A 16 -11.40 -13.22 6.59
N GLN A 17 -11.09 -14.50 6.37
CA GLN A 17 -9.71 -14.98 6.29
C GLN A 17 -9.03 -14.59 4.98
N PHE A 18 -9.74 -14.69 3.85
CA PHE A 18 -9.22 -14.22 2.57
C PHE A 18 -8.92 -12.72 2.60
N LYS A 19 -9.84 -11.90 3.12
CA LYS A 19 -9.59 -10.46 3.30
C LYS A 19 -8.38 -10.19 4.20
N LYS A 20 -8.24 -10.94 5.30
CA LYS A 20 -7.06 -10.83 6.19
C LYS A 20 -5.76 -11.15 5.47
N ALA A 21 -5.76 -12.23 4.67
CA ALA A 21 -4.59 -12.63 3.91
C ALA A 21 -4.23 -11.60 2.83
N ASN A 22 -5.23 -11.04 2.13
CA ASN A 22 -5.04 -9.97 1.15
C ASN A 22 -4.49 -8.70 1.79
N ASP A 23 -5.05 -8.27 2.93
CA ASP A 23 -4.60 -7.07 3.63
C ASP A 23 -3.17 -7.25 4.16
N SER A 24 -2.86 -8.43 4.72
CA SER A 24 -1.50 -8.76 5.14
C SER A 24 -0.52 -8.76 3.97
N ARG A 25 -0.94 -9.25 2.80
CA ARG A 25 -0.14 -9.21 1.57
C ARG A 25 0.12 -7.77 1.15
N LYS A 26 -0.92 -6.93 1.05
CA LYS A 26 -0.78 -5.52 0.67
C LYS A 26 0.18 -4.76 1.59
N LYS A 27 0.11 -4.97 2.90
CA LYS A 27 1.05 -4.37 3.85
C LYS A 27 2.49 -4.84 3.62
N SER A 28 2.68 -6.14 3.36
CA SER A 28 4.00 -6.70 3.06
C SER A 28 4.56 -6.18 1.74
N ASP A 29 3.72 -6.08 0.72
CA ASP A 29 4.07 -5.54 -0.60
C ASP A 29 4.54 -4.09 -0.48
N LEU A 30 3.78 -3.23 0.22
CA LEU A 30 4.20 -1.85 0.47
C LEU A 30 5.54 -1.77 1.23
N SER A 31 5.75 -2.63 2.22
CA SER A 31 7.04 -2.69 2.94
C SER A 31 8.21 -3.13 2.05
N GLN A 32 7.97 -4.03 1.09
CA GLN A 32 9.00 -4.40 0.11
C GLN A 32 9.32 -3.26 -0.85
N VAL A 33 8.29 -2.54 -1.32
CA VAL A 33 8.48 -1.38 -2.21
C VAL A 33 9.19 -0.25 -1.47
N ALA A 34 8.86 0.00 -0.20
CA ALA A 34 9.58 0.95 0.65
C ALA A 34 11.08 0.65 0.70
N LYS A 35 11.48 -0.61 0.91
CA LYS A 35 12.90 -1.00 0.90
C LYS A 35 13.57 -0.76 -0.46
N ALA A 36 12.87 -1.03 -1.56
CA ALA A 36 13.39 -0.75 -2.90
C ALA A 36 13.54 0.75 -3.16
N LEU A 37 12.62 1.57 -2.65
CA LEU A 37 12.73 3.04 -2.68
C LEU A 37 13.92 3.55 -1.88
N GLU A 38 14.24 2.94 -0.73
CA GLU A 38 15.47 3.28 0.01
C GLU A 38 16.72 2.96 -0.82
N GLY A 39 16.78 1.78 -1.46
CA GLY A 39 17.89 1.46 -2.37
C GLY A 39 18.01 2.45 -3.53
N TYR A 40 16.88 2.87 -4.11
CA TYR A 40 16.88 3.92 -5.14
C TYR A 40 17.43 5.24 -4.61
N TYR A 41 17.03 5.64 -3.39
CA TYR A 41 17.50 6.86 -2.75
C TYR A 41 19.00 6.81 -2.48
N GLU A 42 19.53 5.67 -2.00
CA GLU A 42 20.96 5.48 -1.77
C GLU A 42 21.80 5.70 -3.04
N ASP A 43 21.29 5.26 -4.20
CA ASP A 43 21.99 5.40 -5.48
C ASP A 43 21.81 6.78 -6.14
N ASN A 44 20.64 7.40 -5.98
CA ASN A 44 20.25 8.60 -6.74
C ASN A 44 20.19 9.88 -5.89
N GLY A 45 20.33 9.77 -4.57
CA GLY A 45 20.24 10.88 -3.62
C GLY A 45 18.86 11.53 -3.53
N SER A 46 17.83 10.91 -4.09
CA SER A 46 16.44 11.35 -4.05
C SER A 46 15.49 10.20 -4.36
N TYR A 47 14.26 10.26 -3.87
CA TYR A 47 13.22 9.32 -4.25
C TYR A 47 12.72 9.60 -5.67
N PRO A 48 12.26 8.56 -6.40
CA PRO A 48 11.77 8.72 -7.76
C PRO A 48 10.54 9.63 -7.78
N LEU A 49 10.34 10.35 -8.89
CA LEU A 49 9.14 11.15 -9.06
C LEU A 49 7.91 10.24 -9.14
N SER A 50 6.73 10.80 -8.88
CA SER A 50 5.47 10.11 -9.09
C SER A 50 4.67 10.73 -10.22
N SER A 51 3.90 9.90 -10.94
CA SER A 51 2.90 10.35 -11.90
C SER A 51 1.73 9.39 -11.88
N ALA A 52 0.51 9.93 -11.73
CA ALA A 52 -0.73 9.14 -11.68
C ALA A 52 -0.69 7.93 -10.72
N GLY A 53 -0.03 8.08 -9.55
CA GLY A 53 0.07 7.02 -8.55
C GLY A 53 1.14 5.96 -8.83
N LYS A 54 2.04 6.20 -9.80
CA LYS A 54 3.10 5.28 -10.21
C LYS A 54 4.48 5.87 -9.97
N ILE A 55 5.47 5.00 -9.84
CA ILE A 55 6.89 5.37 -9.78
C ILE A 55 7.33 5.79 -11.18
N VAL A 56 7.93 6.97 -11.30
CA VAL A 56 8.54 7.48 -12.52
C VAL A 56 10.04 7.40 -12.36
N ASP A 57 10.65 6.55 -13.18
CA ASP A 57 12.07 6.31 -13.19
C ASP A 57 12.59 6.48 -14.63
N GLN A 58 13.71 7.20 -14.77
CA GLN A 58 14.30 7.58 -16.07
C GLN A 58 13.29 8.20 -17.06
N GLY A 59 12.31 8.95 -16.55
CA GLY A 59 11.28 9.61 -17.35
C GLY A 59 10.11 8.71 -17.80
N ALA A 60 10.07 7.45 -17.37
CA ALA A 60 8.98 6.52 -17.67
C ALA A 60 8.25 6.08 -16.40
N ALA A 61 6.92 6.13 -16.42
CA ALA A 61 6.10 5.56 -15.35
C ALA A 61 6.15 4.02 -15.42
N LYS A 62 6.43 3.38 -14.29
CA LYS A 62 6.42 1.93 -14.12
C LYS A 62 5.04 1.46 -13.70
N GLU A 63 4.47 0.48 -14.40
CA GLU A 63 3.21 -0.10 -13.99
C GLU A 63 3.39 -1.03 -12.78
N TRP A 64 2.36 -1.13 -11.94
CA TRP A 64 2.31 -2.17 -10.93
C TRP A 64 2.25 -3.54 -11.60
N GLY A 65 3.23 -4.38 -11.33
CA GLY A 65 3.46 -5.66 -12.02
C GLY A 65 4.66 -5.63 -12.99
N ASP A 66 5.21 -4.46 -13.31
CA ASP A 66 6.38 -4.35 -14.18
C ASP A 66 7.69 -4.52 -13.41
N SER A 67 8.77 -4.78 -14.14
CA SER A 67 10.10 -4.80 -13.57
C SER A 67 10.63 -3.40 -13.26
N TRP A 68 11.31 -3.28 -12.12
CA TRP A 68 11.97 -2.05 -11.68
C TRP A 68 13.38 -2.33 -11.19
N GLN A 69 14.19 -2.90 -12.09
CA GLN A 69 15.60 -3.18 -11.83
C GLN A 69 16.44 -1.89 -11.72
N PRO A 70 17.52 -1.90 -10.90
CA PRO A 70 18.00 -3.02 -10.09
C PRO A 70 17.29 -3.21 -8.74
N TYR A 71 16.38 -2.31 -8.37
CA TYR A 71 15.82 -2.21 -7.02
C TYR A 71 14.77 -3.27 -6.70
N MET A 72 13.99 -3.69 -7.69
CA MET A 72 12.94 -4.68 -7.52
C MET A 72 12.67 -5.45 -8.81
N ASN A 73 12.66 -6.78 -8.72
CA ASN A 73 12.41 -7.65 -9.88
C ASN A 73 11.07 -7.38 -10.54
N LEU A 74 10.00 -7.28 -9.74
CA LEU A 74 8.65 -6.95 -10.18
C LEU A 74 7.97 -6.11 -9.09
N LEU A 75 7.43 -4.97 -9.48
CA LEU A 75 6.54 -4.20 -8.62
C LEU A 75 5.32 -5.07 -8.28
N PRO A 76 4.89 -5.12 -7.01
CA PRO A 76 3.78 -5.97 -6.63
C PRO A 76 2.48 -5.44 -7.24
N LYS A 77 1.61 -6.36 -7.66
CA LYS A 77 0.26 -6.06 -8.14
C LYS A 77 -0.74 -6.83 -7.28
N PRO A 78 -1.62 -6.16 -6.53
CA PRO A 78 -2.55 -6.86 -5.66
C PRO A 78 -3.66 -7.52 -6.51
N PRO A 79 -4.25 -8.64 -6.04
CA PRO A 79 -5.35 -9.31 -6.74
C PRO A 79 -6.64 -8.47 -6.76
N SER A 80 -6.80 -7.54 -5.82
CA SER A 80 -7.91 -6.58 -5.76
C SER A 80 -7.41 -5.19 -5.37
N GLY A 81 -8.02 -4.15 -5.98
CA GLY A 81 -7.58 -2.77 -5.84
C GLY A 81 -6.25 -2.49 -6.54
N GLY A 82 -5.46 -1.58 -5.99
CA GLY A 82 -4.16 -1.19 -6.52
C GLY A 82 -3.30 -0.51 -5.46
N TYR A 83 -2.08 -0.20 -5.84
CA TYR A 83 -1.17 0.63 -5.05
C TYR A 83 -1.12 2.03 -5.63
N TYR A 84 -0.76 3.00 -4.79
CA TYR A 84 -0.63 4.39 -5.19
C TYR A 84 0.64 4.97 -4.57
N TYR A 85 1.52 5.50 -5.41
CA TYR A 85 2.78 6.12 -5.02
C TYR A 85 2.73 7.64 -5.24
N VAL A 86 3.20 8.40 -4.26
CA VAL A 86 3.32 9.85 -4.31
C VAL A 86 4.70 10.28 -3.85
N SER A 87 5.38 11.03 -4.70
CA SER A 87 6.58 11.79 -4.37
C SER A 87 6.74 12.95 -5.34
N ALA A 88 7.18 14.09 -4.81
CA ALA A 88 7.63 15.24 -5.59
C ALA A 88 9.13 15.19 -5.90
N GLY A 89 9.80 14.08 -5.58
CA GLY A 89 11.25 13.98 -5.55
C GLY A 89 11.83 14.46 -4.22
N GLY A 90 13.15 14.29 -4.05
CA GLY A 90 13.86 14.64 -2.83
C GLY A 90 13.72 13.57 -1.75
N ASP A 91 13.44 13.98 -0.51
CA ASP A 91 13.65 13.12 0.68
C ASP A 91 12.36 12.51 1.25
N SER A 92 11.24 12.66 0.56
CA SER A 92 9.95 12.16 1.01
C SER A 92 9.16 11.42 -0.06
N TYR A 93 8.44 10.39 0.38
CA TYR A 93 7.43 9.71 -0.41
C TYR A 93 6.32 9.18 0.46
N TYR A 94 5.22 8.81 -0.20
CA TYR A 94 4.10 8.12 0.39
C TYR A 94 3.64 6.97 -0.51
N LEU A 95 3.29 5.85 0.11
CA LEU A 95 2.81 4.64 -0.51
C LEU A 95 1.46 4.27 0.11
N TYR A 96 0.50 3.89 -0.72
CA TYR A 96 -0.86 3.66 -0.26
C TYR A 96 -1.51 2.43 -0.88
N ALA A 97 -2.48 1.88 -0.15
CA ALA A 97 -3.29 0.75 -0.55
C ALA A 97 -4.72 0.87 -0.02
N HIS A 98 -5.60 -0.02 -0.50
CA HIS A 98 -6.92 -0.25 0.08
C HIS A 98 -6.96 -1.59 0.82
N LEU A 99 -7.20 -1.55 2.12
CA LEU A 99 -7.44 -2.71 2.98
C LEU A 99 -8.94 -2.96 3.14
N GLU A 100 -9.33 -4.23 3.07
CA GLU A 100 -10.73 -4.67 3.04
C GLU A 100 -11.32 -4.78 4.45
N ARG A 101 -10.48 -5.03 5.46
CA ARG A 101 -10.91 -5.15 6.86
C ARG A 101 -10.71 -3.84 7.62
N LYS A 102 -11.53 -3.68 8.67
CA LYS A 102 -11.27 -2.68 9.71
C LYS A 102 -9.93 -3.00 10.39
N ASP A 103 -9.05 -2.02 10.42
CA ASP A 103 -7.73 -2.11 11.02
C ASP A 103 -7.44 -0.78 11.76
N PRO A 104 -6.79 -0.81 12.94
CA PRO A 104 -6.44 0.42 13.65
C PRO A 104 -5.50 1.34 12.85
N SER A 105 -4.75 0.79 11.88
CA SER A 105 -3.88 1.56 10.98
C SER A 105 -4.59 2.17 9.77
N LEU A 106 -5.92 2.01 9.66
CA LEU A 106 -6.67 2.68 8.60
C LEU A 106 -6.68 4.19 8.82
N CYS A 107 -6.28 4.93 7.79
CA CYS A 107 -6.58 6.35 7.68
C CYS A 107 -7.95 6.53 7.02
N THR A 108 -8.74 7.48 7.52
CA THR A 108 -10.09 7.74 6.98
C THR A 108 -10.10 9.07 6.24
N PRO A 109 -10.28 9.07 4.90
CA PRO A 109 -10.75 10.20 4.11
C PRO A 109 -11.79 11.13 4.79
N ASN A 110 -12.71 10.54 5.56
CA ASN A 110 -13.91 11.22 6.09
C ASN A 110 -13.96 11.38 7.63
N LYS A 111 -12.85 11.23 8.36
CA LYS A 111 -12.79 11.76 9.73
C LYS A 111 -11.99 13.06 9.73
N PRO A 112 -12.56 14.20 10.14
CA PRO A 112 -11.75 15.37 10.41
C PRO A 112 -10.69 15.01 11.46
N GLY A 113 -9.41 15.09 11.07
CA GLY A 113 -8.27 14.86 11.96
C GLY A 113 -7.48 13.55 11.80
N VAL A 114 -7.83 12.64 10.87
CA VAL A 114 -7.01 11.44 10.55
C VAL A 114 -6.83 11.31 9.03
N ALA A 115 -6.22 12.34 8.44
CA ALA A 115 -5.77 12.28 7.04
C ALA A 115 -4.74 11.15 6.88
N CYS A 116 -4.74 10.47 5.73
CA CYS A 116 -3.62 9.60 5.42
C CYS A 116 -2.34 10.44 5.39
N PRO A 117 -1.23 9.96 6.01
CA PRO A 117 0.03 10.69 6.02
C PRO A 117 0.39 11.21 4.63
N GLY A 118 0.81 12.47 4.51
CA GLY A 118 1.27 13.05 3.23
C GLY A 118 0.22 13.58 2.27
N VAL A 119 -1.06 13.59 2.65
CA VAL A 119 -2.10 14.26 1.86
C VAL A 119 -2.29 15.69 2.38
N PRO A 120 -1.74 16.73 1.72
CA PRO A 120 -2.10 18.11 2.05
C PRO A 120 -3.61 18.28 1.81
N GLY A 121 -4.30 18.79 2.83
CA GLY A 121 -5.71 19.21 2.87
C GLY A 121 -6.63 18.79 1.70
N GLN A 122 -7.65 17.98 2.00
CA GLN A 122 -8.87 17.81 1.20
C GLN A 122 -8.74 17.36 -0.27
N GLN A 123 -7.58 16.87 -0.75
CA GLN A 123 -7.50 16.20 -2.08
C GLN A 123 -7.85 14.71 -2.05
N ASP A 124 -8.76 14.38 -1.13
CA ASP A 124 -9.27 13.06 -0.78
C ASP A 124 -10.05 12.34 -1.91
N PHE A 125 -10.23 13.02 -3.05
CA PHE A 125 -11.07 12.58 -4.16
C PHE A 125 -10.31 11.93 -5.33
N LEU A 126 -8.99 12.12 -5.43
CA LEU A 126 -8.20 11.64 -6.59
C LEU A 126 -7.28 10.45 -6.27
N MET A 127 -7.22 10.07 -5.01
CA MET A 127 -6.28 9.06 -4.54
C MET A 127 -6.91 7.66 -4.61
N VAL A 128 -6.80 7.08 -5.80
CA VAL A 128 -7.51 5.86 -6.18
C VAL A 128 -6.54 4.70 -6.32
N CYS A 129 -6.60 3.79 -5.37
CA CYS A 129 -5.89 2.52 -5.32
C CYS A 129 -6.62 1.49 -6.20
N GLY A 130 -6.45 1.59 -7.53
CA GLY A 130 -7.02 0.63 -8.49
C GLY A 130 -8.56 0.66 -8.54
N GLY A 131 -9.14 1.84 -8.69
CA GLY A 131 -10.59 2.08 -8.74
C GLY A 131 -11.27 2.28 -7.37
N ILE A 132 -10.55 2.10 -6.26
CA ILE A 132 -11.09 2.20 -4.90
C ILE A 132 -10.29 3.24 -4.10
N LYS A 133 -10.96 4.00 -3.22
CA LYS A 133 -10.27 4.95 -2.33
C LYS A 133 -9.24 4.23 -1.44
N CYS A 134 -8.02 4.74 -1.43
CA CYS A 134 -6.99 4.26 -0.51
C CYS A 134 -7.39 4.55 0.95
N ASN A 135 -7.05 3.66 1.88
CA ASN A 135 -7.37 3.81 3.30
C ASN A 135 -6.21 3.37 4.22
N TYR A 136 -5.05 3.09 3.66
CA TYR A 136 -3.83 2.72 4.37
C TYR A 136 -2.63 3.32 3.65
N GLY A 137 -1.66 3.81 4.42
CA GLY A 137 -0.44 4.38 3.87
C GLY A 137 0.77 4.21 4.76
N ILE A 138 1.95 4.22 4.12
CA ILE A 138 3.26 4.32 4.76
C ILE A 138 4.06 5.43 4.07
N SER A 139 5.06 5.97 4.76
CA SER A 139 5.89 7.07 4.26
C SER A 139 7.38 6.79 4.44
N SER A 140 8.22 7.62 3.83
CA SER A 140 9.66 7.58 4.09
C SER A 140 9.97 7.86 5.57
N PRO A 141 11.11 7.39 6.10
CA PRO A 141 11.52 7.67 7.49
C PRO A 141 11.74 9.17 7.78
N ASN A 142 12.06 9.95 6.74
CA ASN A 142 12.38 11.38 6.85
C ASN A 142 11.13 12.25 7.02
N VAL A 143 9.94 11.69 6.81
CA VAL A 143 8.67 12.33 7.16
C VAL A 143 7.94 11.43 8.14
N SER A 144 7.80 11.89 9.38
CA SER A 144 6.93 11.19 10.34
C SER A 144 5.49 11.23 9.81
N PRO A 145 4.77 10.09 9.82
CA PRO A 145 3.40 10.04 9.35
C PRO A 145 2.44 10.93 10.13
#